data_AF-A0A8J1UX08-F1
#
_entry.id   AF-A0A8J1UX08-F1
#
_cell.length_a   1.000
_cell.length_b   1.000
_cell.length_c   1.000
_cell.angle_alpha   90.00
_cell.angle_beta   90.00
_cell.angle_gamma   90.00
#
_symmetry.space_group_name_H-M   'P 1'
#
loop_
_entity.id
_entity.type
_entity.pdbx_description
1 polymer ?
#
loop_
_entity_poly.entity_id
_entity_poly.type
_entity_poly.pdbx_seq_one_letter_code
_entity_poly.pdbx_strand_id
1 'polypeptide(L)'
;MTSYCDRYIEKRPLANSLAYKYLEQGYILGGPHYSTLDAYEYTFNGYGEYMLLWSKTGALVDIMLQIRTSIADTVHPDGKQAVYISGVAGRVGDGPRLQAYLSSDAMDVDVVVDEDVYKPGDVIHGAAVAKTNGSVVLAFAGDITVIAEAKNRALALTLQVPLLLQESYFRGLMGNFDGVDDNDIVDSRGALFDTHLLSNEDIYRFGESWSLRFVFGPTNAAKGTLFSIYPQEPDNANSYFRPDFNPYIVDPITLSASELAHCVLYNNTPVSNACLFDMIMYEDPLAASRISSQNEAFDSINERLSDGPPIFLTVLERIEAKANQLMFIPLAAYDRYSQQVSITVSLTSNTGEVDRRELITNESPSSPGAYEATFQWLPGSDIVQLEIIATDSSGLYDVMRPTLILCACNHEGLCHYDLPKGGEGTFRYASCQCYNGWSGESCSDDLDGCATSPCFGGCKDRTPKEVSDSADGLEF
;
A
#
# COMPACT_ATOMS: atom_id res chain seq x y z
N MET A 1 24.73 -7.00 30.55
CA MET A 1 24.74 -7.64 29.23
C MET A 1 23.98 -6.72 28.25
N THR A 2 24.65 -5.78 27.58
CA THR A 2 23.95 -4.80 26.69
C THR A 2 24.84 -4.15 25.62
N SER A 3 26.12 -4.50 25.47
CA SER A 3 27.08 -3.69 24.68
C SER A 3 26.92 -3.71 23.15
N TYR A 4 25.86 -4.35 22.61
CA TYR A 4 25.67 -4.50 21.17
C TYR A 4 24.25 -4.17 20.69
N CYS A 5 23.38 -3.61 21.53
CA CYS A 5 22.03 -3.22 21.13
C CYS A 5 22.04 -2.20 19.98
N ASP A 6 22.94 -1.22 20.02
CA ASP A 6 23.00 -0.19 18.97
C ASP A 6 23.43 -0.79 17.62
N ARG A 7 24.41 -1.71 17.63
CA ARG A 7 24.81 -2.46 16.42
C ARG A 7 23.70 -3.38 15.90
N TYR A 8 22.89 -3.93 16.79
CA TYR A 8 21.74 -4.75 16.42
C TYR A 8 20.64 -3.90 15.75
N ILE A 9 20.33 -2.72 16.32
CA ILE A 9 19.36 -1.77 15.75
C ILE A 9 19.85 -1.20 14.42
N GLU A 10 21.15 -0.94 14.26
CA GLU A 10 21.72 -0.50 12.96
C GLU A 10 21.48 -1.53 11.83
N LYS A 11 21.49 -2.83 12.15
CA LYS A 11 21.22 -3.90 11.17
C LYS A 11 19.76 -4.32 11.10
N ARG A 12 18.94 -3.92 12.08
CA ARG A 12 17.50 -4.18 12.17
C ARG A 12 16.81 -2.91 12.69
N PRO A 13 16.63 -1.90 11.80
CA PRO A 13 15.94 -0.68 12.16
C PRO A 13 14.57 -1.00 12.76
N LEU A 14 14.10 -0.13 13.64
CA LEU A 14 12.75 -0.26 14.19
C LEU A 14 11.75 -0.24 13.02
N ALA A 15 10.85 -1.22 12.99
CA ALA A 15 9.81 -1.29 11.98
C ALA A 15 8.93 -0.04 12.08
N ASN A 16 8.69 0.61 10.94
CA ASN A 16 7.75 1.69 10.76
C ASN A 16 7.04 1.52 9.41
N SER A 17 5.95 2.25 9.20
CA SER A 17 5.20 2.24 7.94
C SER A 17 5.92 2.90 6.76
N LEU A 18 7.08 3.56 6.93
CA LEU A 18 7.77 4.21 5.80
C LEU A 18 8.20 3.22 4.71
N ALA A 19 8.52 1.99 5.10
CA ALA A 19 8.86 0.92 4.18
C ALA A 19 7.64 0.10 3.75
N TYR A 20 6.44 0.43 4.25
CA TYR A 20 5.20 -0.19 3.80
C TYR A 20 4.94 0.24 2.36
N LYS A 21 4.86 -0.73 1.47
CA LYS A 21 4.54 -0.50 0.07
C LYS A 21 3.04 -0.55 -0.08
N TYR A 22 2.40 0.61 -0.19
CA TYR A 22 1.01 0.69 -0.61
C TYR A 22 0.86 0.04 -1.99
N LEU A 23 -0.19 -0.74 -2.16
CA LEU A 23 -0.56 -1.35 -3.43
C LEU A 23 -1.83 -0.68 -3.90
N GLU A 24 -1.78 -0.14 -5.11
CA GLU A 24 -2.94 0.35 -5.83
C GLU A 24 -3.54 -0.78 -6.64
N GLN A 25 -4.85 -0.74 -6.85
CA GLN A 25 -5.59 -1.84 -7.43
C GLN A 25 -6.44 -1.39 -8.60
N GLY A 26 -6.29 -2.09 -9.72
CA GLY A 26 -7.23 -2.07 -10.83
C GLY A 26 -7.81 -3.46 -11.00
N TYR A 27 -8.98 -3.58 -11.61
CA TYR A 27 -9.66 -4.87 -11.69
C TYR A 27 -10.58 -5.04 -12.89
N ILE A 28 -10.88 -6.32 -13.16
CA ILE A 28 -11.83 -6.75 -14.18
C ILE A 28 -12.78 -7.77 -13.56
N LEU A 29 -14.07 -7.51 -13.64
CA LEU A 29 -15.09 -8.35 -13.00
C LEU A 29 -15.66 -9.37 -13.97
N GLY A 30 -14.95 -10.47 -14.25
CA GLY A 30 -15.45 -11.62 -15.01
C GLY A 30 -15.85 -11.32 -16.46
N GLY A 31 -16.96 -10.59 -16.64
CA GLY A 31 -17.40 -9.95 -17.88
C GLY A 31 -16.61 -8.67 -18.22
N PRO A 32 -17.17 -7.80 -19.10
CA PRO A 32 -16.42 -6.71 -19.71
C PRO A 32 -16.33 -5.43 -18.85
N HIS A 33 -16.30 -5.54 -17.51
CA HIS A 33 -16.30 -4.38 -16.60
C HIS A 33 -14.91 -4.17 -16.01
N TYR A 34 -14.38 -2.97 -16.21
CA TYR A 34 -13.02 -2.58 -15.87
C TYR A 34 -13.07 -1.42 -14.88
N SER A 35 -12.16 -1.46 -13.91
CA SER A 35 -11.75 -0.31 -13.10
C SER A 35 -10.24 -0.18 -13.23
N THR A 36 -9.77 0.98 -13.66
CA THR A 36 -8.34 1.26 -13.86
C THR A 36 -7.59 1.35 -12.54
N LEU A 37 -6.27 1.49 -12.59
CA LEU A 37 -5.45 1.66 -11.38
C LEU A 37 -5.73 2.99 -10.64
N ASP A 38 -6.28 3.99 -11.32
CA ASP A 38 -6.72 5.26 -10.73
C ASP A 38 -8.25 5.31 -10.50
N ALA A 39 -8.92 4.14 -10.57
CA ALA A 39 -10.34 3.93 -10.28
C ALA A 39 -11.35 4.51 -11.31
N TYR A 40 -10.95 4.71 -12.56
CA TYR A 40 -11.88 5.01 -13.65
C TYR A 40 -12.64 3.74 -14.10
N GLU A 41 -13.96 3.75 -13.95
CA GLU A 41 -14.82 2.62 -14.30
C GLU A 41 -15.39 2.70 -15.72
N TYR A 42 -15.30 1.61 -16.48
CA TYR A 42 -15.90 1.52 -17.81
C TYR A 42 -16.26 0.08 -18.21
N THR A 43 -17.06 -0.05 -19.28
CA THR A 43 -17.43 -1.35 -19.85
C THR A 43 -16.90 -1.49 -21.28
N PHE A 44 -16.10 -2.52 -21.53
CA PHE A 44 -15.49 -2.79 -22.83
C PHE A 44 -15.71 -4.24 -23.29
N ASN A 45 -16.70 -4.42 -24.17
CA ASN A 45 -17.13 -5.71 -24.68
C ASN A 45 -16.42 -6.09 -25.99
N GLY A 46 -15.10 -6.30 -25.95
CA GLY A 46 -14.27 -6.65 -27.11
C GLY A 46 -13.85 -8.12 -27.15
N TYR A 47 -13.89 -8.75 -28.33
CA TYR A 47 -13.41 -10.12 -28.53
C TYR A 47 -11.98 -10.16 -29.11
N GLY A 48 -11.04 -10.68 -28.34
CA GLY A 48 -9.64 -10.84 -28.77
C GLY A 48 -8.64 -10.95 -27.62
N GLU A 49 -7.38 -10.64 -27.94
CA GLU A 49 -6.30 -10.46 -26.98
C GLU A 49 -5.94 -8.98 -26.90
N TYR A 50 -5.77 -8.46 -25.69
CA TYR A 50 -5.60 -7.02 -25.44
C TYR A 50 -4.44 -6.75 -24.48
N MET A 51 -3.78 -5.60 -24.67
CA MET A 51 -2.82 -5.05 -23.75
C MET A 51 -3.54 -4.53 -22.49
N LEU A 52 -3.36 -5.20 -21.37
CA LEU A 52 -3.92 -4.80 -20.09
C LEU A 52 -3.13 -3.64 -19.47
N LEU A 53 -1.82 -3.84 -19.35
CA LEU A 53 -0.87 -2.88 -18.83
C LEU A 53 0.45 -3.06 -19.57
N TRP A 54 1.05 -1.97 -20.01
CA TRP A 54 2.32 -1.96 -20.72
C TRP A 54 3.12 -0.74 -20.33
N SER A 55 4.41 -0.93 -20.05
CA SER A 55 5.30 0.20 -19.75
C SER A 55 6.01 0.73 -20.99
N LYS A 56 6.11 2.06 -21.07
CA LYS A 56 6.87 2.74 -22.13
C LYS A 56 8.36 2.86 -21.77
N THR A 57 9.16 3.20 -22.77
CA THR A 57 10.58 3.55 -22.57
C THR A 57 10.73 4.63 -21.50
N GLY A 58 11.55 4.37 -20.48
CA GLY A 58 11.77 5.27 -19.35
C GLY A 58 11.03 4.88 -18.07
N ALA A 59 10.16 3.87 -18.11
CA ALA A 59 9.53 3.29 -16.93
C ALA A 59 10.54 2.68 -15.95
N LEU A 60 10.18 2.67 -14.65
CA LEU A 60 10.97 2.04 -13.59
C LEU A 60 10.98 0.50 -13.68
N VAL A 61 9.98 -0.06 -14.35
CA VAL A 61 9.80 -1.49 -14.59
C VAL A 61 9.38 -1.74 -16.03
N ASP A 62 10.00 -2.74 -16.66
CA ASP A 62 9.58 -3.25 -17.97
C ASP A 62 8.49 -4.30 -17.74
N ILE A 63 7.22 -3.95 -17.96
CA ILE A 63 6.09 -4.86 -17.73
C ILE A 63 5.20 -4.94 -18.97
N MET A 64 4.75 -6.16 -19.24
CA MET A 64 3.72 -6.44 -20.22
C MET A 64 2.69 -7.37 -19.59
N LEU A 65 1.44 -6.91 -19.49
CA LEU A 65 0.27 -7.69 -19.09
C LEU A 65 -0.74 -7.70 -20.24
N GLN A 66 -1.34 -8.85 -20.46
CA GLN A 66 -2.32 -9.09 -21.50
C GLN A 66 -3.51 -9.85 -20.94
N ILE A 67 -4.69 -9.57 -21.50
CA ILE A 67 -5.90 -10.35 -21.24
C ILE A 67 -6.38 -10.98 -22.53
N ARG A 68 -7.13 -12.07 -22.37
CA ARG A 68 -7.84 -12.74 -23.44
C ARG A 68 -9.31 -12.82 -23.10
N THR A 69 -10.15 -12.53 -24.08
CA THR A 69 -11.60 -12.67 -23.96
C THR A 69 -12.12 -13.85 -24.79
N SER A 70 -13.26 -14.38 -24.36
CA SER A 70 -14.01 -15.43 -25.05
C SER A 70 -15.47 -15.00 -25.20
N ILE A 71 -16.15 -15.48 -26.24
CA ILE A 71 -17.56 -15.16 -26.48
C ILE A 71 -18.42 -15.96 -25.49
N ALA A 72 -19.36 -15.28 -24.82
CA ALA A 72 -20.34 -15.92 -23.96
C ALA A 72 -21.35 -16.74 -24.80
N ASP A 73 -21.88 -17.82 -24.23
CA ASP A 73 -22.90 -18.65 -24.91
C ASP A 73 -24.22 -17.86 -25.14
N THR A 74 -24.43 -16.80 -24.37
CA THR A 74 -25.61 -15.95 -24.46
C THR A 74 -25.48 -14.97 -25.62
N VAL A 75 -26.46 -15.02 -26.54
CA VAL A 75 -26.61 -14.08 -27.65
C VAL A 75 -27.93 -13.34 -27.45
N HIS A 76 -27.86 -12.01 -27.41
CA HIS A 76 -29.05 -11.16 -27.35
C HIS A 76 -29.95 -11.44 -28.56
N PRO A 77 -31.29 -11.35 -28.47
CA PRO A 77 -32.19 -11.64 -29.60
C PRO A 77 -31.87 -10.88 -30.90
N ASP A 78 -31.32 -9.66 -30.78
CA ASP A 78 -30.88 -8.83 -31.91
C ASP A 78 -29.53 -9.27 -32.52
N GLY A 79 -28.97 -10.41 -32.10
CA GLY A 79 -27.71 -10.96 -32.61
C GLY A 79 -26.45 -10.27 -32.05
N LYS A 80 -26.57 -9.51 -30.96
CA LYS A 80 -25.42 -8.92 -30.24
C LYS A 80 -24.83 -9.93 -29.27
N GLN A 81 -23.52 -9.88 -29.09
CA GLN A 81 -22.76 -10.86 -28.33
C GLN A 81 -22.03 -10.19 -27.16
N ALA A 82 -21.85 -10.93 -26.06
CA ALA A 82 -21.01 -10.54 -24.93
C ALA A 82 -19.74 -11.38 -24.87
N VAL A 83 -18.74 -10.85 -24.17
CA VAL A 83 -17.50 -11.56 -23.84
C VAL A 83 -17.32 -11.71 -22.34
N TYR A 84 -16.46 -12.65 -21.98
CA TYR A 84 -15.90 -12.80 -20.64
C TYR A 84 -14.39 -12.96 -20.72
N ILE A 85 -13.69 -12.64 -19.63
CA ILE A 85 -12.25 -12.86 -19.51
C ILE A 85 -11.98 -14.35 -19.35
N SER A 86 -11.19 -14.91 -20.27
CA SER A 86 -10.84 -16.32 -20.31
C SER A 86 -9.37 -16.60 -20.04
N GLY A 87 -8.53 -15.56 -20.05
CA GLY A 87 -7.14 -15.69 -19.64
C GLY A 87 -6.46 -14.36 -19.36
N VAL A 88 -5.35 -14.45 -18.62
CA VAL A 88 -4.41 -13.36 -18.35
C VAL A 88 -2.99 -13.88 -18.52
N ALA A 89 -2.10 -13.06 -19.07
CA ALA A 89 -0.69 -13.39 -19.24
C ALA A 89 0.19 -12.19 -18.93
N GLY A 90 1.34 -12.43 -18.32
CA GLY A 90 2.22 -11.36 -17.86
C GLY A 90 3.70 -11.72 -17.90
N ARG A 91 4.54 -10.69 -18.05
CA ARG A 91 5.99 -10.78 -17.95
C ARG A 91 6.56 -9.46 -17.42
N VAL A 92 7.60 -9.54 -16.58
CA VAL A 92 8.40 -8.39 -16.16
C VAL A 92 9.86 -8.58 -16.57
N GLY A 93 10.42 -7.62 -17.31
CA GLY A 93 11.77 -7.65 -17.86
C GLY A 93 12.02 -8.92 -18.66
N ASP A 94 13.12 -9.61 -18.38
CA ASP A 94 13.45 -10.93 -18.94
C ASP A 94 13.00 -12.10 -18.04
N GLY A 95 12.07 -11.83 -17.11
CA GLY A 95 11.47 -12.84 -16.25
C GLY A 95 10.58 -13.83 -17.02
N PRO A 96 10.10 -14.89 -16.34
CA PRO A 96 9.26 -15.92 -16.96
C PRO A 96 7.89 -15.35 -17.36
N ARG A 97 7.28 -15.95 -18.40
CA ARG A 97 5.92 -15.62 -18.82
C ARG A 97 4.94 -16.39 -17.95
N LEU A 98 4.20 -15.71 -17.07
CA LEU A 98 3.13 -16.34 -16.30
C LEU A 98 1.81 -16.19 -17.05
N GLN A 99 1.06 -17.28 -17.19
CA GLN A 99 -0.24 -17.30 -17.86
C GLN A 99 -1.25 -18.03 -16.98
N ALA A 100 -2.45 -17.50 -16.88
CA ALA A 100 -3.58 -18.14 -16.22
C ALA A 100 -4.79 -18.17 -17.17
N TYR A 101 -5.49 -19.30 -17.18
CA TYR A 101 -6.62 -19.57 -18.05
C TYR A 101 -7.81 -20.09 -17.23
N LEU A 102 -9.02 -19.75 -17.64
CA LEU A 102 -10.22 -20.37 -17.09
C LEU A 102 -10.24 -21.87 -17.45
N SER A 103 -10.44 -22.73 -16.46
CA SER A 103 -10.54 -24.18 -16.70
C SER A 103 -11.74 -24.53 -17.60
N SER A 104 -11.69 -25.70 -18.22
CA SER A 104 -12.77 -26.14 -19.14
C SER A 104 -14.14 -26.30 -18.47
N ASP A 105 -14.19 -26.62 -17.17
CA ASP A 105 -15.43 -26.68 -16.38
C ASP A 105 -15.88 -25.31 -15.84
N ALA A 106 -15.01 -24.30 -16.01
CA ALA A 106 -15.17 -22.93 -15.56
C ALA A 106 -15.29 -22.77 -14.03
N MET A 107 -14.66 -23.68 -13.28
CA MET A 107 -14.65 -23.71 -11.81
C MET A 107 -13.26 -23.53 -11.19
N ASP A 108 -12.18 -23.60 -11.98
CA ASP A 108 -10.80 -23.46 -11.53
C ASP A 108 -9.98 -22.60 -12.50
N VAL A 109 -8.72 -22.32 -12.14
CA VAL A 109 -7.78 -21.56 -12.96
C VAL A 109 -6.57 -22.43 -13.30
N ASP A 110 -6.37 -22.69 -14.58
CA ASP A 110 -5.19 -23.39 -15.10
C ASP A 110 -4.02 -22.43 -15.28
N VAL A 111 -2.80 -22.87 -14.99
CA VAL A 111 -1.61 -22.02 -14.99
C VAL A 111 -0.52 -22.61 -15.86
N VAL A 112 0.11 -21.75 -16.67
CA VAL A 112 1.24 -22.08 -17.54
C VAL A 112 2.37 -21.11 -17.23
N VAL A 113 3.58 -21.64 -17.07
CA VAL A 113 4.81 -20.87 -16.91
C VAL A 113 5.65 -21.09 -18.17
N ASP A 114 5.90 -20.02 -18.90
CA ASP A 114 6.43 -20.03 -20.26
C ASP A 114 5.61 -20.90 -21.22
N GLU A 115 5.97 -22.15 -21.41
CA GLU A 115 5.27 -23.10 -22.30
C GLU A 115 4.89 -24.39 -21.56
N ASP A 116 5.20 -24.48 -20.26
CA ASP A 116 4.99 -25.65 -19.43
C ASP A 116 3.83 -25.45 -18.44
N VAL A 117 2.99 -26.47 -18.30
CA VAL A 117 1.90 -26.47 -17.31
C VAL A 117 2.49 -26.45 -15.91
N TYR A 118 2.11 -25.44 -15.13
CA TYR A 118 2.58 -25.25 -13.76
C TYR A 118 2.10 -26.35 -12.81
N LYS A 119 2.98 -26.76 -11.89
CA LYS A 119 2.64 -27.66 -10.79
C LYS A 119 2.95 -26.99 -9.44
N PRO A 120 2.06 -27.12 -8.44
CA PRO A 120 2.32 -26.59 -7.11
C PRO A 120 3.66 -27.09 -6.55
N GLY A 121 4.54 -26.15 -6.20
CA GLY A 121 5.88 -26.43 -5.70
C GLY A 121 7.01 -26.24 -6.73
N ASP A 122 6.68 -25.94 -7.99
CA ASP A 122 7.69 -25.54 -8.98
C ASP A 122 8.41 -24.27 -8.53
N VAL A 123 9.74 -24.26 -8.68
CA VAL A 123 10.56 -23.09 -8.37
C VAL A 123 10.65 -22.21 -9.61
N ILE A 124 10.11 -21.00 -9.48
CA ILE A 124 10.12 -20.00 -10.55
C ILE A 124 11.09 -18.90 -10.14
N HIS A 125 12.09 -18.63 -10.97
CA HIS A 125 13.07 -17.59 -10.67
C HIS A 125 12.54 -16.20 -11.09
N GLY A 126 12.51 -15.26 -10.15
CA GLY A 126 12.08 -13.88 -10.41
C GLY A 126 10.56 -13.68 -10.47
N ALA A 127 9.78 -14.71 -10.14
CA ALA A 127 8.32 -14.67 -10.05
C ALA A 127 7.82 -15.76 -9.11
N ALA A 128 6.55 -15.72 -8.71
CA ALA A 128 5.92 -16.75 -7.90
C ALA A 128 4.48 -17.00 -8.32
N VAL A 129 4.02 -18.23 -8.13
CA VAL A 129 2.64 -18.64 -8.38
C VAL A 129 2.09 -19.31 -7.13
N ALA A 130 1.04 -18.75 -6.55
CA ALA A 130 0.30 -19.37 -5.46
C ALA A 130 -1.11 -19.73 -5.95
N LYS A 131 -1.37 -21.04 -6.11
CA LYS A 131 -2.67 -21.55 -6.55
C LYS A 131 -3.45 -22.12 -5.37
N THR A 132 -4.72 -21.77 -5.29
CA THR A 132 -5.75 -22.36 -4.42
C THR A 132 -6.93 -22.82 -5.28
N ASN A 133 -7.97 -23.39 -4.67
CA ASN A 133 -9.12 -23.87 -5.44
C ASN A 133 -9.91 -22.68 -6.01
N GLY A 134 -9.98 -22.55 -7.34
CA GLY A 134 -10.71 -21.46 -7.99
C GLY A 134 -9.97 -20.12 -8.04
N SER A 135 -8.72 -20.04 -7.57
CA SER A 135 -7.96 -18.78 -7.54
C SER A 135 -6.46 -19.00 -7.65
N VAL A 136 -5.77 -18.12 -8.38
CA VAL A 136 -4.32 -18.07 -8.48
C VAL A 136 -3.80 -16.65 -8.29
N VAL A 137 -2.67 -16.54 -7.59
CA VAL A 137 -1.86 -15.32 -7.49
C VAL A 137 -0.63 -15.50 -8.37
N LEU A 138 -0.47 -14.61 -9.35
CA LEU A 138 0.71 -14.47 -10.20
C LEU A 138 1.52 -13.27 -9.70
N ALA A 139 2.64 -13.50 -9.02
CA ALA A 139 3.50 -12.46 -8.50
C ALA A 139 4.74 -12.29 -9.39
N PHE A 140 4.98 -11.05 -9.82
CA PHE A 140 6.11 -10.68 -10.67
C PHE A 140 7.15 -9.88 -9.89
N ALA A 141 8.35 -9.75 -10.46
CA ALA A 141 9.36 -8.83 -9.92
C ALA A 141 8.81 -7.40 -9.82
N GLY A 142 9.23 -6.67 -8.80
CA GLY A 142 8.73 -5.32 -8.52
C GLY A 142 7.40 -5.29 -7.76
N ASP A 143 7.03 -6.40 -7.10
CA ASP A 143 5.82 -6.54 -6.26
C ASP A 143 4.50 -6.29 -7.01
N ILE A 144 4.52 -6.47 -8.34
CA ILE A 144 3.31 -6.41 -9.16
C ILE A 144 2.65 -7.78 -9.13
N THR A 145 1.36 -7.79 -8.85
CA THR A 145 0.62 -9.03 -8.61
C THR A 145 -0.66 -9.06 -9.42
N VAL A 146 -0.98 -10.20 -10.04
CA VAL A 146 -2.28 -10.45 -10.67
C VAL A 146 -2.96 -11.58 -9.93
N ILE A 147 -4.11 -11.31 -9.35
CA ILE A 147 -4.98 -12.32 -8.74
C ILE A 147 -6.05 -12.67 -9.78
N ALA A 148 -6.15 -13.93 -10.17
CA ALA A 148 -7.18 -14.42 -11.08
C ALA A 148 -8.07 -15.42 -10.35
N GLU A 149 -9.39 -15.19 -10.38
CA GLU A 149 -10.40 -16.00 -9.71
C GLU A 149 -11.46 -16.49 -10.70
N ALA A 150 -11.74 -17.79 -10.70
CA ALA A 150 -12.85 -18.36 -11.46
C ALA A 150 -14.18 -18.05 -10.74
N LYS A 151 -14.93 -17.06 -11.26
CA LYS A 151 -16.23 -16.63 -10.72
C LYS A 151 -17.25 -16.54 -11.84
N ASN A 152 -18.44 -17.10 -11.62
CA ASN A 152 -19.54 -17.11 -12.59
C ASN A 152 -19.15 -17.57 -14.01
N ARG A 153 -18.28 -18.58 -14.12
CA ARG A 153 -17.78 -19.10 -15.40
C ARG A 153 -16.95 -18.10 -16.22
N ALA A 154 -16.30 -17.15 -15.54
CA ALA A 154 -15.36 -16.18 -16.08
C ALA A 154 -14.17 -15.98 -15.12
N LEU A 155 -13.09 -15.33 -15.58
CA LEU A 155 -12.02 -14.87 -14.68
C LEU A 155 -12.30 -13.46 -14.18
N ALA A 156 -12.46 -13.30 -12.87
CA ALA A 156 -12.27 -12.01 -12.22
C ALA A 156 -10.77 -11.78 -12.00
N LEU A 157 -10.28 -10.59 -12.33
CA LEU A 157 -8.86 -10.22 -12.22
C LEU A 157 -8.70 -9.03 -11.28
N THR A 158 -7.77 -9.12 -10.33
CA THR A 158 -7.26 -7.97 -9.57
C THR A 158 -5.79 -7.77 -9.93
N LEU A 159 -5.45 -6.59 -10.43
CA LEU A 159 -4.09 -6.15 -10.64
C LEU A 159 -3.67 -5.27 -9.46
N GLN A 160 -2.61 -5.66 -8.76
CA GLN A 160 -2.02 -4.90 -7.66
C GLN A 160 -0.66 -4.36 -8.10
N VAL A 161 -0.47 -3.04 -8.00
CA VAL A 161 0.76 -2.34 -8.39
C VAL A 161 1.24 -1.48 -7.23
N PRO A 162 2.52 -1.55 -6.83
CA PRO A 162 3.05 -0.69 -5.79
C PRO A 162 2.96 0.79 -6.14
N LEU A 163 2.56 1.60 -5.16
CA LEU A 163 2.44 3.06 -5.29
C LEU A 163 3.75 3.74 -5.71
N LEU A 164 4.89 3.17 -5.36
CA LEU A 164 6.21 3.67 -5.81
C LEU A 164 6.40 3.62 -7.33
N LEU A 165 5.53 2.89 -8.04
CA LEU A 165 5.48 2.82 -9.49
C LEU A 165 4.43 3.77 -10.09
N GLN A 166 3.72 4.56 -9.29
CA GLN A 166 2.88 5.64 -9.80
C GLN A 166 3.75 6.55 -10.67
N GLU A 167 3.24 6.94 -11.83
CA GLU A 167 3.97 7.65 -12.89
C GLU A 167 5.08 6.84 -13.61
N SER A 168 5.10 5.51 -13.51
CA SER A 168 6.05 4.65 -14.28
C SER A 168 5.73 4.53 -15.78
N TYR A 169 5.12 5.55 -16.38
CA TYR A 169 4.75 5.62 -17.80
C TYR A 169 3.97 4.39 -18.29
N PHE A 170 3.03 3.91 -17.48
CA PHE A 170 2.12 2.85 -17.88
C PHE A 170 1.06 3.35 -18.86
N ARG A 171 0.57 2.41 -19.68
CA ARG A 171 -0.56 2.56 -20.58
C ARG A 171 -1.24 1.20 -20.78
N GLY A 172 -2.51 1.21 -21.15
CA GLY A 172 -3.26 0.02 -21.52
C GLY A 172 -4.72 0.19 -21.14
N LEU A 173 -5.43 -0.92 -21.04
CA LEU A 173 -6.79 -0.94 -20.51
C LEU A 173 -6.87 -0.54 -19.02
N MET A 174 -5.76 -0.64 -18.27
CA MET A 174 -5.69 -0.25 -16.85
C MET A 174 -5.31 1.21 -16.60
N GLY A 175 -5.36 2.06 -17.63
CA GLY A 175 -5.08 3.48 -17.49
C GLY A 175 -3.58 3.81 -17.54
N ASN A 176 -3.21 4.96 -16.97
CA ASN A 176 -1.83 5.43 -16.94
C ASN A 176 -1.16 5.41 -15.56
N PHE A 177 -1.94 5.22 -14.50
CA PHE A 177 -1.46 5.11 -13.13
C PHE A 177 -0.68 6.34 -12.66
N ASP A 178 -1.27 7.52 -12.83
CA ASP A 178 -0.75 8.79 -12.33
C ASP A 178 -1.56 9.37 -11.16
N GLY A 179 -2.59 8.66 -10.71
CA GLY A 179 -3.45 9.04 -9.60
C GLY A 179 -4.59 9.99 -10.00
N VAL A 180 -4.85 10.14 -11.30
CA VAL A 180 -5.91 10.99 -11.83
C VAL A 180 -6.77 10.17 -12.82
N ASP A 181 -8.00 9.84 -12.40
CA ASP A 181 -8.95 9.03 -13.16
C ASP A 181 -9.43 9.68 -14.47
N ASP A 182 -9.53 11.01 -14.49
CA ASP A 182 -10.07 11.77 -15.62
C ASP A 182 -9.25 11.68 -16.91
N ASN A 183 -8.04 11.14 -16.83
CA ASN A 183 -7.09 11.07 -17.94
C ASN A 183 -6.71 9.63 -18.34
N ASP A 184 -7.36 8.62 -17.77
CA ASP A 184 -6.99 7.22 -17.95
C ASP A 184 -7.30 6.67 -19.35
N ILE A 185 -8.27 7.27 -20.04
CA ILE A 185 -8.71 6.83 -21.36
C ILE A 185 -7.78 7.40 -22.44
N VAL A 186 -6.69 6.68 -22.69
CA VAL A 186 -5.69 6.98 -23.70
C VAL A 186 -5.60 5.84 -24.72
N ASP A 187 -5.82 6.10 -26.01
CA ASP A 187 -5.67 5.06 -27.04
C ASP A 187 -4.22 4.59 -27.19
N SER A 188 -4.03 3.47 -27.90
CA SER A 188 -2.69 2.91 -28.15
C SER A 188 -1.74 3.82 -28.94
N ARG A 189 -2.25 4.89 -29.57
CA ARG A 189 -1.44 5.91 -30.26
C ARG A 189 -1.14 7.12 -29.38
N GLY A 190 -1.67 7.17 -28.16
CA GLY A 190 -1.48 8.25 -27.20
C GLY A 190 -2.50 9.38 -27.29
N ALA A 191 -3.61 9.21 -28.01
CA ALA A 191 -4.69 10.19 -28.02
C ALA A 191 -5.49 10.10 -26.70
N LEU A 192 -5.54 11.21 -25.97
CA LEU A 192 -6.35 11.36 -24.76
C LEU A 192 -7.80 11.63 -25.13
N PHE A 193 -8.73 10.96 -24.47
CA PHE A 193 -10.14 11.25 -24.54
C PHE A 193 -10.60 12.02 -23.30
N ASP A 194 -11.45 13.02 -23.49
CA ASP A 194 -12.09 13.72 -22.37
C ASP A 194 -13.16 12.79 -21.75
N THR A 195 -12.84 12.24 -20.59
CA THR A 195 -13.66 11.24 -19.88
C THR A 195 -15.05 11.74 -19.52
N HIS A 196 -15.28 13.05 -19.45
CA HIS A 196 -16.59 13.63 -19.17
C HIS A 196 -17.51 13.67 -20.40
N LEU A 197 -16.98 13.45 -21.60
CA LEU A 197 -17.71 13.53 -22.87
C LEU A 197 -17.76 12.19 -23.63
N LEU A 198 -17.25 11.12 -23.03
CA LEU A 198 -17.16 9.81 -23.66
C LEU A 198 -18.52 9.15 -23.86
N SER A 199 -18.79 8.70 -25.09
CA SER A 199 -19.85 7.74 -25.36
C SER A 199 -19.33 6.30 -25.16
N ASN A 200 -20.24 5.34 -24.97
CA ASN A 200 -19.87 3.92 -24.90
C ASN A 200 -19.23 3.41 -26.22
N GLU A 201 -19.52 4.07 -27.35
CA GLU A 201 -18.86 3.82 -28.63
C GLU A 201 -17.40 4.30 -28.63
N ASP A 202 -17.11 5.44 -27.99
CA ASP A 202 -15.75 5.95 -27.85
C ASP A 202 -14.92 5.06 -26.92
N ILE A 203 -15.52 4.58 -25.81
CA ILE A 203 -14.92 3.57 -24.92
C ILE A 203 -14.61 2.29 -25.69
N TYR A 204 -15.54 1.82 -26.54
CA TYR A 204 -15.30 0.64 -27.36
C TYR A 204 -14.11 0.84 -28.31
N ARG A 205 -14.01 2.01 -28.96
CA ARG A 205 -12.87 2.34 -29.85
C ARG A 205 -11.55 2.44 -29.10
N PHE A 206 -11.55 3.02 -27.90
CA PHE A 206 -10.41 3.03 -27.01
C PHE A 206 -9.95 1.61 -26.69
N GLY A 207 -10.86 0.74 -26.24
CA GLY A 207 -10.51 -0.64 -25.88
C GLY A 207 -10.00 -1.44 -27.08
N GLU A 208 -10.65 -1.32 -28.25
CA GLU A 208 -10.22 -1.97 -29.48
C GLU A 208 -8.82 -1.53 -29.93
N SER A 209 -8.46 -0.26 -29.70
CA SER A 209 -7.12 0.24 -30.01
C SER A 209 -6.01 -0.51 -29.27
N TRP A 210 -6.32 -1.10 -28.11
CA TRP A 210 -5.39 -1.86 -27.28
C TRP A 210 -5.32 -3.36 -27.62
N SER A 211 -6.06 -3.84 -28.63
CA SER A 211 -5.89 -5.21 -29.09
C SER A 211 -4.46 -5.46 -29.59
N LEU A 212 -3.94 -6.68 -29.42
CA LEU A 212 -2.60 -7.03 -29.91
C LEU A 212 -2.47 -6.80 -31.42
N ARG A 213 -3.57 -6.97 -32.15
CA ARG A 213 -3.67 -6.70 -33.58
C ARG A 213 -3.44 -5.22 -33.92
N PHE A 214 -3.99 -4.30 -33.14
CA PHE A 214 -3.77 -2.86 -33.35
C PHE A 214 -2.39 -2.42 -32.85
N VAL A 215 -1.95 -2.91 -31.69
CA VAL A 215 -0.68 -2.51 -31.06
C VAL A 215 0.54 -3.01 -31.86
N PHE A 216 0.57 -4.29 -32.25
CA PHE A 216 1.69 -4.89 -32.97
C PHE A 216 1.49 -4.92 -34.50
N GLY A 217 0.26 -4.71 -34.95
CA GLY A 217 -0.14 -4.84 -36.34
C GLY A 217 -0.65 -6.24 -36.70
N PRO A 218 -1.39 -6.37 -37.81
CA PRO A 218 -2.21 -7.54 -38.13
C PRO A 218 -1.45 -8.84 -38.43
N THR A 219 -0.14 -8.75 -38.66
CA THR A 219 0.73 -9.89 -38.98
C THR A 219 1.80 -10.14 -37.92
N ASN A 220 1.88 -9.31 -36.88
CA ASN A 220 2.90 -9.41 -35.84
C ASN A 220 2.31 -9.61 -34.43
N ALA A 221 0.99 -9.79 -34.29
CA ALA A 221 0.38 -10.08 -32.99
C ALA A 221 1.02 -11.32 -32.34
N ALA A 222 1.36 -12.35 -33.13
CA ALA A 222 2.09 -13.54 -32.65
C ALA A 222 3.51 -13.28 -32.11
N LYS A 223 4.12 -12.13 -32.41
CA LYS A 223 5.41 -11.75 -31.81
C LYS A 223 5.24 -11.01 -30.49
N GLY A 224 4.08 -10.40 -30.28
CA GLY A 224 3.77 -9.61 -29.09
C GLY A 224 2.97 -10.38 -28.04
N THR A 225 2.29 -11.46 -28.41
CA THR A 225 1.47 -12.25 -27.48
C THR A 225 2.33 -12.92 -26.39
N LEU A 226 1.79 -12.95 -25.17
CA LEU A 226 2.33 -13.70 -24.05
C LEU A 226 1.63 -15.05 -23.85
N PHE A 227 0.56 -15.32 -24.59
CA PHE A 227 -0.18 -16.56 -24.51
C PHE A 227 0.43 -17.65 -25.39
N SER A 228 0.53 -18.86 -24.84
CA SER A 228 1.09 -20.04 -25.53
C SER A 228 0.03 -21.06 -25.94
N ILE A 229 -1.09 -21.12 -25.22
CA ILE A 229 -2.18 -22.08 -25.46
C ILE A 229 -3.35 -21.39 -26.14
N TYR A 230 -3.95 -22.03 -27.16
CA TYR A 230 -5.17 -21.55 -27.83
C TYR A 230 -6.30 -22.59 -27.76
N PRO A 231 -7.58 -22.16 -27.65
CA PRO A 231 -8.70 -23.07 -27.40
C PRO A 231 -9.01 -24.04 -28.55
N GLN A 232 -8.73 -23.65 -29.79
CA GLN A 232 -9.00 -24.45 -30.98
C GLN A 232 -7.82 -24.36 -31.96
N GLU A 233 -7.43 -25.48 -32.56
CA GLU A 233 -6.49 -25.47 -33.69
C GLU A 233 -7.24 -25.03 -34.96
N PRO A 234 -6.68 -24.16 -35.83
CA PRO A 234 -5.31 -23.64 -35.83
C PRO A 234 -5.17 -22.22 -35.23
N ASP A 235 -5.95 -21.88 -34.20
CA ASP A 235 -5.95 -20.53 -33.63
C ASP A 235 -4.57 -20.18 -33.05
N ASN A 236 -4.19 -18.92 -33.27
CA ASN A 236 -2.99 -18.29 -32.73
C ASN A 236 -3.26 -16.79 -32.59
N ALA A 237 -2.34 -16.03 -32.00
CA ALA A 237 -2.54 -14.58 -31.78
C ALA A 237 -2.92 -13.78 -33.04
N ASN A 238 -2.47 -14.21 -34.23
CA ASN A 238 -2.83 -13.50 -35.47
C ASN A 238 -4.27 -13.80 -35.93
N SER A 239 -4.85 -14.93 -35.51
CA SER A 239 -6.21 -15.36 -35.89
C SER A 239 -7.22 -15.29 -34.73
N TYR A 240 -6.78 -15.02 -33.50
CA TYR A 240 -7.63 -14.86 -32.32
C TYR A 240 -8.30 -13.48 -32.31
N PHE A 241 -9.10 -13.21 -33.34
CA PHE A 241 -9.97 -12.06 -33.50
C PHE A 241 -11.13 -12.47 -34.43
N ARG A 242 -12.30 -11.85 -34.28
CA ARG A 242 -13.46 -12.10 -35.16
C ARG A 242 -13.96 -10.82 -35.80
N PRO A 243 -13.76 -10.62 -37.12
CA PRO A 243 -14.29 -9.45 -37.82
C PRO A 243 -15.83 -9.38 -37.82
N ASP A 244 -16.50 -10.52 -37.63
CA ASP A 244 -17.96 -10.66 -37.56
C ASP A 244 -18.50 -10.56 -36.13
N PHE A 245 -17.64 -10.37 -35.12
CA PHE A 245 -18.08 -10.15 -33.76
C PHE A 245 -18.92 -8.87 -33.68
N ASN A 246 -20.15 -9.01 -33.19
CA ASN A 246 -21.12 -7.93 -33.07
C ASN A 246 -21.24 -7.55 -31.59
N PRO A 247 -20.43 -6.59 -31.09
CA PRO A 247 -20.41 -6.24 -29.68
C PRO A 247 -21.74 -5.64 -29.26
N TYR A 248 -22.22 -6.06 -28.10
CA TYR A 248 -23.18 -5.25 -27.37
C TYR A 248 -22.48 -4.01 -26.80
N ILE A 249 -22.92 -2.83 -27.25
CA ILE A 249 -22.53 -1.53 -26.70
C ILE A 249 -23.78 -0.95 -26.03
N VAL A 250 -23.70 -0.66 -24.73
CA VAL A 250 -24.83 -0.13 -23.94
C VAL A 250 -25.20 1.25 -24.50
N ASP A 251 -26.47 1.50 -24.78
CA ASP A 251 -26.98 2.86 -25.06
C ASP A 251 -28.00 3.21 -23.96
N PRO A 252 -27.75 4.26 -23.14
CA PRO A 252 -28.62 4.66 -22.05
C PRO A 252 -30.09 4.89 -22.44
N ILE A 253 -30.37 5.16 -23.72
CA ILE A 253 -31.72 5.53 -24.20
C ILE A 253 -32.61 4.30 -24.46
N THR A 254 -32.06 3.09 -24.49
CA THR A 254 -32.77 1.89 -24.97
C THR A 254 -33.60 1.15 -23.91
N LEU A 255 -33.52 1.51 -22.63
CA LEU A 255 -34.14 0.76 -21.54
C LEU A 255 -35.47 1.34 -21.04
N SER A 256 -36.42 0.44 -20.78
CA SER A 256 -37.67 0.75 -20.10
C SER A 256 -37.46 1.01 -18.60
N ALA A 257 -38.39 1.75 -17.99
CA ALA A 257 -38.37 1.99 -16.54
C ALA A 257 -38.43 0.70 -15.69
N SER A 258 -38.98 -0.39 -16.22
CA SER A 258 -39.01 -1.70 -15.57
C SER A 258 -37.68 -2.45 -15.60
N GLU A 259 -36.86 -2.26 -16.64
CA GLU A 259 -35.51 -2.85 -16.72
C GLU A 259 -34.56 -2.12 -15.78
N LEU A 260 -34.67 -0.79 -15.72
CA LEU A 260 -33.92 0.04 -14.76
C LEU A 260 -34.24 -0.31 -13.30
N ALA A 261 -35.50 -0.67 -12.98
CA ALA A 261 -35.90 -1.01 -11.61
C ALA A 261 -35.18 -2.24 -11.03
N HIS A 262 -34.71 -3.17 -11.87
CA HIS A 262 -33.94 -4.34 -11.41
C HIS A 262 -32.49 -4.00 -11.03
N CYS A 263 -31.92 -2.93 -11.59
CA CYS A 263 -30.62 -2.39 -11.18
C CYS A 263 -30.68 -1.42 -9.99
N VAL A 264 -31.88 -1.09 -9.49
CA VAL A 264 -32.11 -0.06 -8.44
C VAL A 264 -32.27 -0.67 -7.03
N LEU A 265 -32.23 -1.98 -6.87
CA LEU A 265 -32.63 -2.62 -5.60
C LEU A 265 -31.48 -2.96 -4.64
N TYR A 266 -30.66 -1.97 -4.29
CA TYR A 266 -30.12 -1.83 -2.94
C TYR A 266 -29.67 -0.39 -2.65
N ASN A 267 -30.25 0.25 -1.62
CA ASN A 267 -29.75 1.49 -1.00
C ASN A 267 -29.58 2.78 -1.86
N ASN A 268 -30.48 3.05 -2.82
CA ASN A 268 -30.51 4.34 -3.57
C ASN A 268 -29.22 4.69 -4.35
N THR A 269 -28.40 3.72 -4.71
CA THR A 269 -27.24 3.95 -5.60
C THR A 269 -27.70 4.16 -7.05
N PRO A 270 -27.00 5.03 -7.82
CA PRO A 270 -27.20 5.14 -9.26
C PRO A 270 -26.98 3.78 -9.95
N VAL A 271 -27.73 3.53 -11.01
CA VAL A 271 -27.59 2.30 -11.81
C VAL A 271 -26.24 2.31 -12.55
N SER A 272 -25.36 1.35 -12.25
CA SER A 272 -24.06 1.23 -12.92
C SER A 272 -24.21 0.73 -14.36
N ASN A 273 -23.34 1.19 -15.27
CA ASN A 273 -23.28 0.68 -16.65
C ASN A 273 -23.03 -0.83 -16.69
N ALA A 274 -22.35 -1.37 -15.68
CA ALA A 274 -22.14 -2.79 -15.51
C ALA A 274 -23.46 -3.54 -15.32
N CYS A 275 -24.30 -3.09 -14.39
CA CYS A 275 -25.63 -3.69 -14.19
C CYS A 275 -26.50 -3.60 -15.45
N LEU A 276 -26.46 -2.47 -16.15
CA LEU A 276 -27.21 -2.29 -17.40
C LEU A 276 -26.79 -3.30 -18.47
N PHE A 277 -25.50 -3.51 -18.64
CA PHE A 277 -24.96 -4.47 -19.61
C PHE A 277 -25.46 -5.89 -19.30
N ASP A 278 -25.31 -6.33 -18.05
CA ASP A 278 -25.68 -7.69 -17.65
C ASP A 278 -27.19 -7.93 -17.74
N MET A 279 -28.02 -6.97 -17.31
CA MET A 279 -29.48 -7.05 -17.43
C MET A 279 -29.92 -7.32 -18.88
N ILE A 280 -29.35 -6.55 -19.82
CA ILE A 280 -29.74 -6.66 -21.23
C ILE A 280 -29.18 -7.93 -21.84
N MET A 281 -27.91 -8.25 -21.55
CA MET A 281 -27.27 -9.40 -22.16
C MET A 281 -27.86 -10.74 -21.72
N TYR A 282 -28.29 -10.86 -20.45
CA TYR A 282 -28.79 -12.13 -19.92
C TYR A 282 -30.32 -12.25 -19.94
N GLU A 283 -31.06 -11.16 -20.13
CA GLU A 283 -32.54 -11.09 -20.03
C GLU A 283 -33.09 -11.74 -18.74
N ASP A 284 -32.25 -11.90 -17.71
CA ASP A 284 -32.56 -12.52 -16.42
C ASP A 284 -32.21 -11.55 -15.28
N PRO A 285 -33.23 -10.89 -14.70
CA PRO A 285 -33.04 -9.97 -13.59
C PRO A 285 -32.35 -10.59 -12.37
N LEU A 286 -32.53 -11.90 -12.14
CA LEU A 286 -31.91 -12.59 -11.02
C LEU A 286 -30.43 -12.88 -11.30
N ALA A 287 -30.06 -13.18 -12.54
CA ALA A 287 -28.66 -13.35 -12.91
C ALA A 287 -27.90 -12.02 -12.81
N ALA A 288 -28.46 -10.94 -13.36
CA ALA A 288 -27.86 -9.61 -13.32
C ALA A 288 -27.71 -9.07 -11.88
N SER A 289 -28.73 -9.21 -11.03
CA SER A 289 -28.63 -8.82 -9.61
C SER A 289 -27.57 -9.61 -8.84
N ARG A 290 -27.39 -10.91 -9.13
CA ARG A 290 -26.32 -11.72 -8.54
C ARG A 290 -24.93 -11.26 -8.97
N ILE A 291 -24.76 -10.85 -10.22
CA ILE A 291 -23.47 -10.33 -10.71
C ILE A 291 -23.22 -8.94 -10.12
N SER A 292 -24.21 -8.05 -10.12
CA SER A 292 -24.11 -6.71 -9.52
C SER A 292 -23.75 -6.74 -8.03
N SER A 293 -24.41 -7.60 -7.24
CA SER A 293 -24.07 -7.74 -5.81
C SER A 293 -22.68 -8.33 -5.56
N GLN A 294 -22.17 -9.15 -6.48
CA GLN A 294 -20.79 -9.62 -6.43
C GLN A 294 -19.80 -8.53 -6.83
N ASN A 295 -20.15 -7.68 -7.79
CA ASN A 295 -19.37 -6.51 -8.17
C ASN A 295 -19.24 -5.55 -6.98
N GLU A 296 -20.35 -5.18 -6.34
CA GLU A 296 -20.35 -4.35 -5.13
C GLU A 296 -19.52 -4.96 -3.98
N ALA A 297 -19.62 -6.27 -3.79
CA ALA A 297 -18.81 -6.97 -2.78
C ALA A 297 -17.31 -6.94 -3.12
N PHE A 298 -16.98 -7.01 -4.41
CA PHE A 298 -15.61 -6.95 -4.90
C PHE A 298 -15.05 -5.53 -4.79
N ASP A 299 -15.84 -4.51 -5.16
CA ASP A 299 -15.50 -3.09 -4.98
C ASP A 299 -15.26 -2.79 -3.50
N SER A 300 -16.17 -3.21 -2.62
CA SER A 300 -16.02 -3.02 -1.17
C SER A 300 -14.81 -3.74 -0.57
N ILE A 301 -14.46 -4.92 -1.08
CA ILE A 301 -13.24 -5.63 -0.66
C ILE A 301 -12.00 -4.88 -1.14
N ASN A 302 -11.99 -4.39 -2.38
CA ASN A 302 -10.85 -3.68 -2.94
C ASN A 302 -10.62 -2.33 -2.28
N GLU A 303 -11.68 -1.55 -2.02
CA GLU A 303 -11.58 -0.30 -1.25
C GLU A 303 -10.88 -0.54 0.09
N ARG A 304 -11.26 -1.63 0.78
CA ARG A 304 -10.64 -2.02 2.07
C ARG A 304 -9.22 -2.55 1.94
N LEU A 305 -8.84 -3.10 0.79
CA LEU A 305 -7.49 -3.62 0.55
C LEU A 305 -6.54 -2.52 0.07
N SER A 306 -7.06 -1.47 -0.57
CA SER A 306 -6.32 -0.27 -0.93
C SER A 306 -6.12 0.66 0.29
N ASP A 307 -7.03 0.63 1.26
CA ASP A 307 -6.90 1.34 2.54
C ASP A 307 -5.78 0.74 3.41
N GLY A 308 -4.79 1.56 3.75
CA GLY A 308 -3.60 1.16 4.52
C GLY A 308 -3.39 2.07 5.72
N PRO A 309 -2.63 1.64 6.74
CA PRO A 309 -2.46 2.43 7.95
C PRO A 309 -1.83 3.81 7.66
N PRO A 310 -2.07 4.82 8.51
CA PRO A 310 -1.42 6.12 8.40
C PRO A 310 0.11 6.01 8.43
N ILE A 311 0.77 6.88 7.68
CA ILE A 311 2.22 7.06 7.75
C ILE A 311 2.59 8.21 8.68
N PHE A 312 3.63 8.01 9.49
CA PHE A 312 4.26 9.11 10.20
C PHE A 312 5.15 9.92 9.27
N LEU A 313 4.85 11.21 9.13
CA LEU A 313 5.70 12.17 8.42
C LEU A 313 6.88 12.61 9.28
N THR A 314 6.73 12.58 10.61
CA THR A 314 7.82 12.82 11.57
C THR A 314 8.33 11.50 12.13
N VAL A 315 9.57 11.14 11.82
CA VAL A 315 10.17 9.86 12.23
C VAL A 315 11.16 10.08 13.37
N LEU A 316 10.86 9.55 14.55
CA LEU A 316 11.68 9.69 15.76
C LEU A 316 12.34 8.36 16.09
N GLU A 317 13.64 8.24 15.83
CA GLU A 317 14.43 7.07 16.25
C GLU A 317 14.86 7.17 17.71
N ARG A 318 15.20 8.39 18.14
CA ARG A 318 15.74 8.71 19.47
C ARG A 318 15.14 10.01 19.99
N ILE A 319 14.82 10.03 21.28
CA ILE A 319 14.41 11.23 22.02
C ILE A 319 15.39 11.45 23.17
N GLU A 320 15.96 12.64 23.23
CA GLU A 320 16.81 13.09 24.33
C GLU A 320 16.00 14.02 25.24
N ALA A 321 15.87 13.63 26.51
CA ALA A 321 15.08 14.35 27.49
C ALA A 321 15.92 14.69 28.72
N LYS A 322 15.54 15.73 29.48
CA LYS A 322 16.16 16.05 30.78
C LYS A 322 15.08 16.11 31.84
N ALA A 323 15.28 15.38 32.93
CA ALA A 323 14.35 15.31 34.05
C ALA A 323 14.03 16.72 34.57
N ASN A 324 12.74 16.97 34.84
CA ASN A 324 12.17 18.24 35.27
C ASN A 324 12.35 19.41 34.28
N GLN A 325 12.70 19.15 33.02
CA GLN A 325 12.74 20.17 31.97
C GLN A 325 11.67 19.91 30.93
N LEU A 326 10.82 20.90 30.67
CA LEU A 326 9.74 20.80 29.69
C LEU A 326 10.32 20.64 28.27
N MET A 327 9.75 19.72 27.49
CA MET A 327 10.10 19.50 26.09
C MET A 327 8.86 19.42 25.19
N PHE A 328 9.09 19.66 23.90
CA PHE A 328 8.07 19.71 22.86
C PHE A 328 8.52 18.86 21.69
N ILE A 329 7.72 17.87 21.31
CA ILE A 329 8.01 16.94 20.23
C ILE A 329 6.94 17.12 19.15
N PRO A 330 7.30 17.65 17.96
CA PRO A 330 6.35 17.76 16.85
C PRO A 330 6.04 16.37 16.30
N LEU A 331 4.78 16.11 15.99
CA LEU A 331 4.28 14.86 15.44
C LEU A 331 3.38 15.18 14.25
N ALA A 332 3.55 14.41 13.17
CA ALA A 332 2.74 14.53 11.98
C ALA A 332 2.50 13.14 11.40
N ALA A 333 1.26 12.89 10.97
CA ALA A 333 0.85 11.68 10.28
C ALA A 333 -0.05 12.03 9.10
N TYR A 334 -0.07 11.18 8.09
CA TYR A 334 -0.87 11.34 6.89
C TYR A 334 -1.42 10.01 6.42
N ASP A 335 -2.63 10.05 5.89
CA ASP A 335 -3.28 8.96 5.19
C ASP A 335 -4.03 9.54 4.00
N ARG A 336 -3.86 8.96 2.81
CA ARG A 336 -4.47 9.46 1.58
C ARG A 336 -5.89 8.97 1.34
N TYR A 337 -6.27 7.82 1.91
CA TYR A 337 -7.60 7.23 1.74
C TYR A 337 -8.53 7.57 2.89
N SER A 338 -7.97 8.00 4.03
CA SER A 338 -8.76 8.48 5.15
C SER A 338 -8.97 10.00 5.13
N GLN A 339 -10.19 10.41 5.46
CA GLN A 339 -10.50 11.83 5.68
C GLN A 339 -10.08 12.31 7.08
N GLN A 340 -9.84 11.39 8.02
CA GLN A 340 -9.55 11.71 9.40
C GLN A 340 -8.50 10.78 9.99
N VAL A 341 -7.32 11.33 10.25
CA VAL A 341 -6.26 10.69 11.03
C VAL A 341 -6.25 11.28 12.43
N SER A 342 -5.82 10.49 13.41
CA SER A 342 -5.57 10.94 14.77
C SER A 342 -4.24 10.38 15.29
N ILE A 343 -3.57 11.12 16.17
CA ILE A 343 -2.39 10.64 16.88
C ILE A 343 -2.74 10.52 18.36
N THR A 344 -2.38 9.40 18.97
CA THR A 344 -2.44 9.18 20.41
C THR A 344 -1.04 8.88 20.94
N VAL A 345 -0.78 9.29 22.19
CA VAL A 345 0.51 9.05 22.86
C VAL A 345 0.26 8.23 24.12
N SER A 346 0.78 7.02 24.13
CA SER A 346 0.80 6.14 25.29
C SER A 346 2.14 6.30 26.00
N LEU A 347 2.10 6.75 27.26
CA LEU A 347 3.28 6.85 28.11
C LEU A 347 2.98 6.17 29.45
N THR A 348 3.69 5.09 29.75
CA THR A 348 3.48 4.29 30.97
C THR A 348 4.74 4.27 31.81
N SER A 349 4.61 4.59 33.10
CA SER A 349 5.69 4.53 34.08
C SER A 349 5.71 3.20 34.82
N ASN A 350 6.89 2.72 35.19
CA ASN A 350 7.06 1.55 36.05
C ASN A 350 6.56 1.79 37.50
N THR A 351 6.48 3.04 37.96
CA THR A 351 5.96 3.41 39.29
C THR A 351 4.44 3.61 39.31
N GLY A 352 3.79 3.62 38.13
CA GLY A 352 2.37 3.88 37.97
C GLY A 352 1.97 5.36 38.05
N GLU A 353 2.87 6.25 38.47
CA GLU A 353 2.67 7.69 38.42
C GLU A 353 3.15 8.22 37.07
N VAL A 354 2.28 8.94 36.37
CA VAL A 354 2.54 9.40 35.01
C VAL A 354 2.84 10.90 35.05
N ASP A 355 3.98 11.26 34.49
CA ASP A 355 4.45 12.64 34.34
C ASP A 355 3.44 13.59 33.69
N ARG A 356 3.56 14.89 33.97
CA ARG A 356 2.76 15.93 33.31
C ARG A 356 3.01 15.90 31.80
N ARG A 357 1.95 15.62 31.04
CA ARG A 357 1.96 15.53 29.59
C ARG A 357 0.70 16.11 28.98
N GLU A 358 0.82 16.63 27.78
CA GLU A 358 -0.30 17.15 26.99
C GLU A 358 0.00 16.93 25.50
N LEU A 359 -1.03 16.55 24.74
CA LEU A 359 -0.94 16.51 23.28
C LEU A 359 -1.70 17.72 22.75
N ILE A 360 -0.95 18.68 22.22
CA ILE A 360 -1.48 19.94 21.69
C ILE A 360 -1.75 19.74 20.20
N THR A 361 -3.01 19.76 19.81
CA THR A 361 -3.45 19.49 18.44
C THR A 361 -3.59 20.78 17.64
N ASN A 362 -3.18 20.77 16.38
CA ASN A 362 -3.50 21.88 15.47
C ASN A 362 -4.98 21.76 15.05
N GLU A 363 -5.82 22.76 15.37
CA GLU A 363 -7.27 22.72 15.08
C GLU A 363 -7.62 22.76 13.58
N SER A 364 -6.65 23.00 12.70
CA SER A 364 -6.83 22.94 11.25
C SER A 364 -5.80 22.01 10.61
N PRO A 365 -6.22 20.87 10.05
CA PRO A 365 -5.34 20.02 9.26
C PRO A 365 -4.89 20.76 7.99
N SER A 366 -3.64 20.54 7.59
CA SER A 366 -3.03 21.17 6.41
C SER A 366 -3.64 20.66 5.09
N SER A 367 -4.15 19.43 5.08
CA SER A 367 -4.89 18.81 3.98
C SER A 367 -5.83 17.72 4.52
N PRO A 368 -6.82 17.23 3.75
CA PRO A 368 -7.55 16.02 4.09
C PRO A 368 -6.57 14.87 4.41
N GLY A 369 -6.87 14.08 5.44
CA GLY A 369 -6.04 12.96 5.85
C GLY A 369 -4.73 13.32 6.58
N ALA A 370 -4.41 14.61 6.74
CA ALA A 370 -3.25 15.04 7.53
C ALA A 370 -3.63 15.30 9.01
N TYR A 371 -2.72 14.97 9.92
CA TYR A 371 -2.83 15.29 11.34
C TYR A 371 -1.50 15.78 11.89
N GLU A 372 -1.52 16.93 12.55
CA GLU A 372 -0.35 17.54 13.19
C GLU A 372 -0.63 17.85 14.66
N ALA A 373 0.33 17.50 15.51
CA ALA A 373 0.27 17.78 16.94
C ALA A 373 1.67 18.04 17.52
N THR A 374 1.72 18.64 18.70
CA THR A 374 2.93 18.76 19.51
C THR A 374 2.72 18.02 20.82
N PHE A 375 3.52 16.98 21.06
CA PHE A 375 3.56 16.30 22.34
C PHE A 375 4.42 17.10 23.32
N GLN A 376 3.79 17.69 24.33
CA GLN A 376 4.44 18.40 25.41
C GLN A 376 4.62 17.45 26.60
N TRP A 377 5.84 17.34 27.10
CA TRP A 377 6.16 16.42 28.19
C TRP A 377 7.13 17.06 29.18
N LEU A 378 6.84 16.90 30.47
CA LEU A 378 7.74 17.22 31.58
C LEU A 378 8.20 15.92 32.24
N PRO A 379 9.31 15.32 31.80
CA PRO A 379 9.80 14.04 32.30
C PRO A 379 10.19 14.10 33.78
N GLY A 380 9.84 13.06 34.52
CA GLY A 380 10.34 12.77 35.86
C GLY A 380 11.71 12.06 35.79
N SER A 381 11.98 11.22 36.78
CA SER A 381 13.18 10.36 36.84
C SER A 381 12.90 8.88 36.58
N ASP A 382 11.63 8.51 36.48
CA ASP A 382 11.18 7.12 36.40
C ASP A 382 11.40 6.52 35.02
N ILE A 383 11.40 5.19 34.96
CA ILE A 383 11.48 4.47 33.68
C ILE A 383 10.10 4.53 33.05
N VAL A 384 10.05 5.07 31.84
CA VAL A 384 8.81 5.19 31.06
C VAL A 384 8.93 4.46 29.73
N GLN A 385 7.82 3.87 29.29
CA GLN A 385 7.66 3.34 27.93
C GLN A 385 6.78 4.31 27.13
N LEU A 386 7.28 4.74 25.97
CA LEU A 386 6.61 5.68 25.08
C LEU A 386 6.24 4.96 23.77
N GLU A 387 4.95 4.98 23.45
CA GLU A 387 4.43 4.57 22.15
C GLU A 387 3.59 5.72 21.57
N ILE A 388 3.82 6.05 20.31
CA ILE A 388 3.05 7.04 19.57
C ILE A 388 2.29 6.28 18.49
N ILE A 389 0.98 6.43 18.45
CA ILE A 389 0.09 5.62 17.60
C ILE A 389 -0.69 6.57 16.71
N ALA A 390 -0.56 6.42 15.39
CA ALA A 390 -1.41 7.08 14.42
C ALA A 390 -2.53 6.12 14.01
N THR A 391 -3.78 6.58 14.02
CA THR A 391 -4.96 5.77 13.67
C THR A 391 -5.84 6.53 12.68
N ASP A 392 -6.28 5.84 11.62
CA ASP A 392 -7.22 6.37 10.64
C ASP A 392 -8.69 6.17 11.03
N SER A 393 -9.61 6.60 10.17
CA SER A 393 -11.06 6.42 10.32
C SER A 393 -11.52 4.96 10.25
N SER A 394 -10.74 4.08 9.62
CA SER A 394 -11.02 2.65 9.44
C SER A 394 -10.52 1.81 10.63
N GLY A 395 -9.75 2.42 11.53
CA GLY A 395 -9.13 1.80 12.69
C GLY A 395 -7.81 1.10 12.40
N LEU A 396 -7.22 1.26 11.20
CA LEU A 396 -5.84 0.82 10.97
C LEU A 396 -4.90 1.80 11.66
N TYR A 397 -3.74 1.31 12.08
CA TYR A 397 -2.80 2.10 12.87
C TYR A 397 -1.35 1.75 12.60
N ASP A 398 -0.48 2.74 12.78
CA ASP A 398 0.97 2.56 12.85
C ASP A 398 1.49 2.96 14.24
N VAL A 399 2.56 2.32 14.69
CA VAL A 399 3.13 2.50 16.03
C VAL A 399 4.60 2.87 15.97
N MET A 400 4.92 4.04 16.51
CA MET A 400 6.30 4.50 16.68
C MET A 400 6.78 4.31 18.11
N ARG A 401 7.96 3.68 18.26
CA ARG A 401 8.59 3.37 19.55
C ARG A 401 10.02 3.94 19.62
N PRO A 402 10.18 5.26 19.80
CA PRO A 402 11.51 5.87 19.86
C PRO A 402 12.32 5.35 21.05
N THR A 403 13.65 5.34 20.89
CA THR A 403 14.57 5.13 22.02
C THR A 403 14.62 6.39 22.86
N LEU A 404 14.21 6.31 24.11
CA LEU A 404 14.20 7.45 25.02
C LEU A 404 15.46 7.44 25.89
N ILE A 405 16.22 8.54 25.87
CA ILE A 405 17.39 8.73 26.72
C ILE A 405 17.14 9.90 27.66
N LEU A 406 16.97 9.60 28.94
CA LEU A 406 16.68 10.57 29.96
C LEU A 406 17.94 10.99 30.71
N CYS A 407 18.20 12.29 30.80
CA CYS A 407 19.18 12.84 31.72
C CYS A 407 18.56 13.12 33.09
N ALA A 408 19.04 12.41 34.11
CA ALA A 408 18.65 12.60 35.51
C ALA A 408 19.85 13.05 36.39
N CYS A 409 20.82 13.76 35.80
CA CYS A 409 21.99 14.26 36.52
C CYS A 409 21.57 15.40 37.46
N ASN A 410 21.94 15.28 38.74
CA ASN A 410 21.70 16.29 39.75
C ASN A 410 22.77 17.38 39.71
N HIS A 411 22.51 18.49 40.41
CA HIS A 411 23.45 19.60 40.61
C HIS A 411 24.07 20.12 39.30
N GLU A 412 23.23 20.22 38.26
CA GLU A 412 23.61 20.71 36.92
C GLU A 412 24.66 19.87 36.19
N GLY A 413 24.96 18.65 36.64
CA GLY A 413 25.91 17.74 35.98
C GLY A 413 25.65 17.60 34.48
N LEU A 414 26.75 17.54 33.70
CA LEU A 414 26.69 17.46 32.24
C LEU A 414 26.21 16.07 31.79
N CYS A 415 25.19 16.04 30.95
CA CYS A 415 24.60 14.82 30.41
C CYS A 415 25.35 14.37 29.16
N HIS A 416 25.79 13.11 29.12
CA HIS A 416 26.35 12.45 27.94
C HIS A 416 25.30 11.49 27.37
N TYR A 417 24.44 12.01 26.49
CA TYR A 417 23.38 11.22 25.86
C TYR A 417 23.94 10.07 25.02
N ASP A 418 25.12 10.25 24.43
CA ASP A 418 25.80 9.29 23.55
C ASP A 418 26.40 8.10 24.30
N LEU A 419 26.36 8.15 25.64
CA LEU A 419 26.78 7.08 26.53
C LEU A 419 25.58 6.62 27.38
N PRO A 420 24.54 6.02 26.76
CA PRO A 420 23.39 5.54 27.50
C PRO A 420 23.76 4.39 28.44
N LYS A 421 23.15 4.36 29.61
CA LYS A 421 23.34 3.33 30.65
C LYS A 421 22.03 2.96 31.33
N GLY A 422 21.98 1.77 31.92
CA GLY A 422 20.81 1.27 32.65
C GLY A 422 19.52 1.24 31.80
N GLY A 423 18.37 1.28 32.47
CA GLY A 423 17.04 1.34 31.83
C GLY A 423 16.44 -0.01 31.43
N GLU A 424 15.28 0.05 30.77
CA GLU A 424 14.49 -1.12 30.36
C GLU A 424 13.86 -0.88 28.97
N GLY A 425 13.69 -1.93 28.16
CA GLY A 425 13.08 -1.80 26.83
C GLY A 425 13.81 -0.79 25.93
N THR A 426 13.09 0.22 25.44
CA THR A 426 13.63 1.35 24.64
C THR A 426 14.07 2.54 25.50
N PHE A 427 13.96 2.48 26.83
CA PHE A 427 14.34 3.55 27.74
C PHE A 427 15.77 3.38 28.27
N ARG A 428 16.56 4.46 28.31
CA ARG A 428 17.92 4.50 28.88
C ARG A 428 18.14 5.79 29.68
N TYR A 429 19.09 5.77 30.62
CA TYR A 429 19.60 6.99 31.25
C TYR A 429 20.85 7.49 30.52
N ALA A 430 21.01 8.80 30.40
CA ALA A 430 22.29 9.39 29.98
C ALA A 430 23.35 9.22 31.08
N SER A 431 24.62 9.11 30.70
CA SER A 431 25.72 9.15 31.67
C SER A 431 25.94 10.58 32.18
N CYS A 432 26.31 10.72 33.45
CA CYS A 432 26.55 12.03 34.06
C CYS A 432 28.04 12.30 34.24
N GLN A 433 28.46 13.51 33.89
CA GLN A 433 29.73 14.08 34.31
C GLN A 433 29.47 15.13 35.40
N CYS A 434 29.91 14.83 36.61
CA CYS A 434 29.63 15.64 37.78
C CYS A 434 30.53 16.88 37.84
N TYR A 435 29.96 17.99 38.30
CA TYR A 435 30.73 19.18 38.66
C TYR A 435 31.54 18.93 39.95
N ASN A 436 32.57 19.75 40.17
CA ASN A 436 33.49 19.61 41.29
C ASN A 436 32.74 19.53 42.64
N GLY A 437 33.19 18.61 43.50
CA GLY A 437 32.55 18.33 44.77
C GLY A 437 31.39 17.33 44.70
N TRP A 438 30.96 16.90 43.51
CA TRP A 438 29.94 15.86 43.37
C TRP A 438 30.50 14.60 42.71
N SER A 439 29.93 13.46 43.07
CA SER A 439 30.29 12.13 42.57
C SER A 439 29.05 11.23 42.46
N GLY A 440 29.29 9.96 42.10
CA GLY A 440 28.23 8.99 41.89
C GLY A 440 27.62 9.01 40.49
N GLU A 441 26.73 8.06 40.25
CA GLU A 441 26.17 7.82 38.91
C GLU A 441 25.20 8.90 38.42
N SER A 442 24.59 9.63 39.34
CA SER A 442 23.61 10.71 39.12
C SER A 442 24.06 12.06 39.69
N CYS A 443 25.34 12.18 40.07
CA CYS A 443 25.91 13.38 40.71
C CYS A 443 25.18 13.80 42.00
N SER A 444 24.73 12.80 42.76
CA SER A 444 23.99 12.99 44.02
C SER A 444 24.88 12.88 45.25
N ASP A 445 26.06 12.28 45.10
CA ASP A 445 26.94 11.97 46.23
C ASP A 445 27.96 13.09 46.43
N ASP A 446 28.10 13.55 47.67
CA ASP A 446 29.17 14.47 48.05
C ASP A 446 30.53 13.78 47.85
N LEU A 447 31.43 14.43 47.11
CA LEU A 447 32.74 13.87 46.83
C LEU A 447 33.64 14.08 48.06
N ASP A 448 33.82 13.02 48.85
CA ASP A 448 34.72 13.04 50.02
C ASP A 448 36.17 13.27 49.60
N GLY A 449 36.63 14.52 49.73
CA GLY A 449 38.00 14.91 49.42
C GLY A 449 39.05 14.29 50.36
N CYS A 450 38.60 13.75 51.50
CA CYS A 450 39.42 13.13 52.52
C CYS A 450 39.45 11.58 52.44
N ALA A 451 38.70 10.98 51.51
CA ALA A 451 38.62 9.52 51.37
C ALA A 451 39.98 8.84 51.17
N THR A 452 40.95 9.55 50.57
CA THR A 452 42.32 9.05 50.35
C THR A 452 43.24 9.16 51.56
N SER A 453 42.78 9.76 52.67
CA SER A 453 43.55 10.01 53.89
C SER A 453 44.93 10.62 53.58
N PRO A 454 44.99 11.86 53.07
CA PRO A 454 46.24 12.51 52.72
C PRO A 454 47.22 12.49 53.90
N CYS A 455 48.48 12.09 53.63
CA CYS A 455 49.41 11.65 54.67
C CYS A 455 49.95 12.75 55.61
N PHE A 456 49.57 14.02 55.42
CA PHE A 456 50.06 15.15 56.24
C PHE A 456 48.92 16.12 56.61
N GLY A 457 48.60 16.18 57.90
CA GLY A 457 47.66 17.16 58.46
C GLY A 457 46.19 16.72 58.42
N GLY A 458 45.39 17.21 59.38
CA GLY A 458 43.98 16.84 59.49
C GLY A 458 43.20 17.30 58.25
N CYS A 459 42.76 16.35 57.44
CA CYS A 459 41.91 16.63 56.28
C CYS A 459 40.51 17.03 56.74
N LYS A 460 39.99 18.13 56.20
CA LYS A 460 38.61 18.55 56.41
C LYS A 460 37.90 18.53 55.06
N ASP A 461 36.93 17.64 54.92
CA ASP A 461 36.12 17.54 53.73
C ASP A 461 35.29 18.82 53.57
N ARG A 462 35.35 19.41 52.36
CA ARG A 462 34.65 20.65 52.03
C ARG A 462 33.36 20.27 51.33
N THR A 463 32.26 20.90 51.75
CA THR A 463 30.97 20.69 51.09
C THR A 463 31.03 21.09 49.62
N PRO A 464 30.17 20.56 48.74
CA PRO A 464 30.23 20.84 47.32
C PRO A 464 30.12 22.34 46.99
N LYS A 465 29.38 23.09 47.81
CA LYS A 465 29.26 24.56 47.70
C LYS A 465 30.57 25.29 48.03
N GLU A 466 31.36 24.78 48.97
CA GLU A 466 32.67 25.36 49.31
C GLU A 466 33.72 25.08 48.24
N VAL A 467 33.56 23.98 47.48
CA VAL A 467 34.44 23.61 46.36
C VAL A 467 34.11 24.43 45.10
N SER A 468 32.83 24.69 44.82
CA SER A 468 32.41 25.47 43.64
C SER A 468 32.85 26.94 43.67
N ASP A 469 32.97 27.52 44.86
CA ASP A 469 33.37 28.92 45.07
C ASP A 469 34.90 29.10 45.15
N SER A 470 35.67 28.00 45.19
CA SER A 470 37.13 28.02 45.18
C SER A 470 37.66 27.81 43.76
N ALA A 471 38.39 28.79 43.22
CA ALA A 471 38.93 28.74 41.86
C ALA A 471 39.98 27.62 41.64
N ASP A 472 40.47 27.00 42.72
CA ASP A 472 41.45 25.92 42.69
C ASP A 472 40.94 24.78 43.57
N GLY A 473 40.33 23.76 42.96
CA GLY A 473 39.66 22.64 43.65
C GLY A 473 40.57 21.69 44.45
N LEU A 474 41.74 22.14 44.92
CA LEU A 474 42.64 21.44 45.84
C LEU A 474 43.49 22.47 46.60
N GLU A 475 42.96 23.02 47.71
CA GLU A 475 43.83 23.58 48.76
C GLU A 475 43.81 22.65 49.97
N PHE A 476 44.98 22.04 50.21
CA PHE A 476 45.32 21.05 51.24
C PHE A 476 45.08 21.51 52.68
#